data_AF-A0A1Q3BWY5-F1
#
_entry.id   AF-A0A1Q3BWY5-F1
#
_cell.length_a   1.000
_cell.length_b   1.000
_cell.length_c   1.000
_cell.angle_alpha   90.00
_cell.angle_beta   90.00
_cell.angle_gamma   90.00
#
_symmetry.space_group_name_H-M   'P 1'
#
loop_
_entity.id
_entity.type
_entity.pdbx_description
1 polymer ?
#
loop_
_entity_poly.entity_id
_entity_poly.type
_entity_poly.pdbx_seq_one_letter_code
_entity_poly.pdbx_strand_id
1 'polypeptide(L)'
;VLMDSGASHSFISARFASSLDVSPDCMSYILNVSTPTGTSMYIDSVYRGCEMSMAGISLYADLIVLPIHDFDVILGMDWLSAHRSRMDCYNKTVDFCLPDGTTFQFKETKGSRH
;
A
#
# COMPACT_ATOMS: atom_id res chain seq x y z
N VAL A 1 -7.35 3.86 -0.70
CA VAL A 1 -6.38 2.76 -0.39
C VAL A 1 -7.00 1.44 -0.81
N LEU A 2 -6.27 0.63 -1.57
CA LEU A 2 -6.62 -0.75 -1.93
C LEU A 2 -5.73 -1.73 -1.15
N MET A 3 -6.27 -2.86 -0.72
CA MET A 3 -5.50 -3.98 -0.16
C MET A 3 -5.48 -5.09 -1.21
N ASP A 4 -4.30 -5.48 -1.68
CA ASP A 4 -4.15 -6.38 -2.81
C ASP A 4 -3.13 -7.48 -2.53
N SER A 5 -3.60 -8.70 -2.26
CA SER A 5 -2.73 -9.87 -2.11
C SER A 5 -2.03 -10.29 -3.40
N GLY A 6 -2.47 -9.80 -4.57
CA GLY A 6 -1.82 -10.01 -5.86
C GLY A 6 -0.61 -9.10 -6.08
N ALA A 7 -0.49 -8.03 -5.31
CA ALA A 7 0.65 -7.12 -5.34
C ALA A 7 1.76 -7.61 -4.40
N SER A 8 2.99 -7.71 -4.89
CA SER A 8 4.14 -8.11 -4.06
C SER A 8 4.64 -6.98 -3.16
N HIS A 9 4.55 -5.74 -3.65
CA HIS A 9 5.00 -4.54 -2.96
C HIS A 9 3.83 -3.57 -2.80
N SER A 10 4.01 -2.58 -1.92
CA SER A 10 3.06 -1.49 -1.75
C SER A 10 3.40 -0.32 -2.67
N PHE A 11 2.35 0.32 -3.20
CA PHE A 11 2.44 1.33 -4.24
C PHE A 11 1.67 2.59 -3.88
N ILE A 12 2.12 3.72 -4.42
CA ILE A 12 1.45 5.02 -4.35
C ILE A 12 1.27 5.56 -5.76
N SER A 13 0.12 6.19 -6.02
CA SER A 13 -0.10 6.88 -7.28
C SER A 13 0.85 8.06 -7.44
N ALA A 14 1.35 8.29 -8.65
CA ALA A 14 2.17 9.46 -8.95
C ALA A 14 1.45 10.79 -8.60
N ARG A 15 0.12 10.84 -8.75
CA ARG A 15 -0.70 12.03 -8.37
C ARG A 15 -0.65 12.29 -6.87
N PHE A 16 -0.66 11.24 -6.05
CA PHE A 16 -0.75 11.37 -4.60
C PHE A 16 0.65 11.51 -3.98
N ALA A 17 1.65 10.87 -4.59
CA ALA A 17 3.05 11.03 -4.21
C ALA A 17 3.51 12.49 -4.28
N SER A 18 3.01 13.29 -5.22
CA SER A 18 3.37 14.72 -5.31
C SER A 18 2.85 15.58 -4.15
N SER A 19 1.93 15.04 -3.33
CA SER A 19 1.46 15.68 -2.11
C SER A 19 2.29 15.32 -0.87
N LEU A 20 3.23 14.37 -1.00
CA LEU A 20 4.19 14.06 0.05
C LEU A 20 5.26 15.16 0.08
N ASP A 21 5.49 15.76 1.26
CA ASP A 21 6.54 16.77 1.48
C ASP A 21 7.90 16.14 1.78
N VAL A 22 8.17 14.98 1.18
CA VAL A 22 9.41 14.22 1.34
C VAL A 22 9.93 13.81 -0.03
N SER A 23 11.23 13.56 -0.13
CA SER A 23 11.86 13.02 -1.35
C SER A 23 11.95 11.49 -1.26
N PRO A 24 11.85 10.76 -2.38
CA PRO A 24 12.02 9.32 -2.38
C PRO A 24 13.50 8.95 -2.23
N ASP A 25 13.74 7.80 -1.60
CA ASP A 25 15.07 7.21 -1.47
C ASP A 25 15.43 6.36 -2.70
N CYS A 26 16.70 6.33 -3.06
CA CYS A 26 17.21 5.38 -4.05
C CYS A 26 17.23 3.96 -3.46
N MET A 27 16.73 3.00 -4.22
CA MET A 27 16.86 1.58 -3.94
C MET A 27 18.25 1.07 -4.33
N SER A 28 18.73 0.02 -3.66
CA SER A 28 20.00 -0.65 -4.01
C SER A 28 19.89 -1.57 -5.23
N TYR A 29 18.69 -1.68 -5.80
CA TYR A 29 18.37 -2.53 -6.94
C TYR A 29 17.31 -1.85 -7.82
N ILE A 30 17.19 -2.30 -9.07
CA ILE A 30 16.12 -1.91 -9.98
C ILE A 30 15.00 -2.95 -9.86
N LEU A 31 13.81 -2.51 -9.49
CA LEU A 31 12.62 -3.33 -9.48
C LEU A 31 11.95 -3.30 -10.85
N ASN A 32 11.70 -4.48 -11.43
CA ASN A 32 10.85 -4.62 -12.60
C ASN A 32 9.41 -4.91 -12.18
N VAL A 33 8.53 -3.94 -12.34
CA VAL A 33 7.12 -4.02 -11.95
C VAL A 33 6.27 -4.37 -13.18
N SER A 34 5.67 -5.55 -13.16
CA SER A 34 4.67 -5.96 -14.15
C SER A 34 3.28 -5.46 -13.73
N THR A 35 2.65 -4.67 -14.58
CA THR A 35 1.28 -4.19 -14.39
C THR A 35 0.27 -5.22 -14.90
N PRO A 36 -0.99 -5.20 -14.41
CA PRO A 36 -2.05 -6.08 -14.90
C PRO A 36 -2.33 -5.96 -16.41
N THR A 37 -1.99 -4.82 -17.02
CA THR A 37 -2.14 -4.60 -18.47
C THR A 37 -1.04 -5.26 -19.30
N GLY A 38 -0.10 -5.97 -18.66
CA GLY A 38 1.03 -6.63 -19.31
C GLY A 38 2.21 -5.72 -19.63
N THR A 39 2.15 -4.45 -19.22
CA THR A 39 3.29 -3.52 -19.35
C THR A 39 4.23 -3.68 -18.16
N SER A 40 5.53 -3.49 -18.41
CA SER A 40 6.56 -3.52 -17.37
C SER A 40 7.18 -2.15 -17.17
N MET A 41 7.55 -1.84 -15.94
CA MET A 41 8.19 -0.58 -15.55
C MET A 41 9.41 -0.86 -14.69
N TYR A 42 10.51 -0.17 -14.95
CA TYR A 42 11.72 -0.26 -14.12
C TYR A 42 11.72 0.89 -13.13
N ILE A 43 11.86 0.57 -11.84
CA ILE A 43 11.82 1.54 -10.74
C ILE A 43 13.02 1.34 -9.84
N ASP A 44 13.66 2.43 -9.46
CA ASP A 44 14.87 2.48 -8.63
C ASP A 44 14.70 3.38 -7.40
N SER A 45 13.48 3.83 -7.10
CA SER A 45 13.17 4.70 -5.97
C SER A 45 11.95 4.24 -5.17
N VAL A 46 11.94 4.60 -3.88
CA VAL A 46 10.89 4.23 -2.91
C VAL A 46 10.71 5.34 -1.88
N TYR A 47 9.47 5.64 -1.50
CA TYR A 47 9.20 6.46 -0.33
C TYR A 47 9.16 5.59 0.92
N ARG A 48 10.12 5.75 1.83
CA ARG A 48 10.22 4.91 3.02
C ARG A 48 9.42 5.47 4.19
N GLY A 49 8.82 4.58 4.97
CA GLY A 49 8.17 4.93 6.23
C GLY A 49 7.08 6.00 6.08
N CYS A 50 6.29 5.95 5.00
CA CYS A 50 5.16 6.86 4.82
C CYS A 50 4.11 6.60 5.88
N GLU A 51 3.80 7.61 6.69
CA GLU A 51 2.72 7.51 7.68
C GLU A 51 1.35 7.50 6.99
N MET A 52 0.50 6.58 7.42
CA MET A 52 -0.89 6.49 7.02
C MET A 52 -1.77 6.27 8.24
N SER A 53 -2.90 6.96 8.30
CA SER A 53 -3.89 6.78 9.36
C SER A 53 -4.96 5.79 8.90
N MET A 54 -5.13 4.68 9.62
CA MET A 54 -6.18 3.71 9.39
C MET A 54 -6.91 3.42 10.70
N ALA A 55 -8.23 3.64 10.73
CA ALA A 55 -9.05 3.50 11.93
C ALA A 55 -8.52 4.31 13.15
N GLY A 56 -7.87 5.46 12.91
CA GLY A 56 -7.27 6.30 13.95
C GLY A 56 -5.91 5.82 14.46
N ILE A 57 -5.33 4.79 13.85
CA ILE A 57 -4.00 4.26 14.16
C ILE A 57 -3.02 4.72 13.09
N SER A 58 -1.88 5.29 13.52
CA SER A 58 -0.75 5.60 12.64
C SER A 58 0.02 4.33 12.29
N LEU A 59 0.10 4.05 10.99
CA LEU A 59 0.80 2.92 10.41
C LEU A 59 1.82 3.44 9.39
N TYR A 60 2.82 2.62 9.06
CA TYR A 60 3.89 3.04 8.17
C TYR A 60 4.04 2.07 7.01
N ALA A 61 4.30 2.58 5.82
CA ALA A 61 4.51 1.79 4.61
C ALA A 61 5.67 2.32 3.78
N ASP A 62 6.44 1.40 3.17
CA ASP A 62 7.34 1.73 2.07
C ASP A 62 6.54 1.70 0.78
N LEU A 63 6.54 2.79 0.00
CA LEU A 63 5.65 3.00 -1.13
C LEU A 63 6.42 3.26 -2.42
N ILE A 64 6.16 2.44 -3.44
CA ILE A 64 6.75 2.57 -4.77
C ILE A 64 5.80 3.36 -5.68
N VAL A 65 6.32 4.34 -6.42
CA VAL A 65 5.47 5.20 -7.25
C VAL A 65 5.06 4.49 -8.54
N LEU A 66 3.76 4.45 -8.82
CA LEU A 66 3.23 3.98 -10.10
C LEU A 66 2.24 4.97 -10.71
N PRO A 67 2.07 4.99 -12.05
CA PRO A 67 1.01 5.74 -12.73
C PRO A 67 -0.34 5.01 -12.59
N ILE A 68 -0.75 4.71 -11.36
CA ILE A 68 -2.09 4.16 -11.06
C ILE A 68 -3.09 5.32 -10.90
N HIS A 69 -4.31 5.11 -11.38
CA HIS A 69 -5.34 6.15 -11.44
C HIS A 69 -6.53 5.91 -10.49
N ASP A 70 -6.88 4.65 -10.24
CA ASP A 70 -8.09 4.30 -9.51
C ASP A 70 -7.92 4.33 -7.98
N PHE A 71 -6.68 4.35 -7.50
CA PHE A 71 -6.35 4.28 -6.08
C PHE A 71 -5.14 5.16 -5.76
N ASP A 72 -5.23 5.89 -4.63
CA ASP A 72 -4.09 6.67 -4.14
C ASP A 72 -2.93 5.79 -3.67
N VAL A 73 -3.26 4.68 -2.99
CA VAL A 73 -2.30 3.73 -2.39
C VAL A 73 -2.82 2.32 -2.59
N ILE A 74 -1.94 1.39 -2.95
CA ILE A 74 -2.17 -0.05 -2.97
C ILE A 74 -1.23 -0.67 -1.92
N LEU A 75 -1.78 -1.39 -0.95
CA LEU A 75 -1.02 -2.12 0.05
C LEU A 75 -0.87 -3.56 -0.42
N GLY A 76 0.37 -3.95 -0.71
CA GLY A 76 0.73 -5.28 -1.19
C GLY A 76 1.15 -6.22 -0.06
N MET A 77 1.66 -7.39 -0.45
CA MET A 77 2.04 -8.46 0.46
C MET A 77 3.18 -8.10 1.41
N ASP A 78 4.09 -7.20 1.02
CA ASP A 78 5.12 -6.65 1.90
C ASP A 78 4.51 -6.04 3.18
N TRP A 79 3.54 -5.16 3.02
CA TRP A 79 2.87 -4.46 4.11
C TRP A 79 1.83 -5.36 4.81
N LEU A 80 1.04 -6.08 4.03
CA LEU A 80 -0.02 -6.97 4.53
C LEU A 80 0.54 -8.11 5.40
N SER A 81 1.72 -8.65 5.05
CA SER A 81 2.36 -9.71 5.83
C SER A 81 3.04 -9.16 7.10
N ALA A 82 3.66 -7.97 7.02
CA ALA A 82 4.23 -7.28 8.18
C ALA A 82 3.20 -7.03 9.29
N HIS A 83 1.95 -6.79 8.91
CA HIS A 83 0.82 -6.54 9.81
C HIS A 83 -0.10 -7.76 10.00
N ARG A 84 0.39 -8.97 9.65
CA ARG A 84 -0.29 -10.26 9.82
C ARG A 84 -1.77 -10.22 9.39
N SER A 85 -2.02 -9.54 8.28
CA SER A 85 -3.38 -9.24 7.86
C SER A 85 -4.17 -10.51 7.51
N ARG A 86 -5.47 -10.50 7.81
CA ARG A 86 -6.41 -11.56 7.43
C ARG A 86 -7.60 -10.94 6.73
N MET A 87 -7.80 -11.31 5.46
CA MET A 87 -8.90 -10.82 4.65
C MET A 87 -10.10 -11.77 4.71
N ASP A 88 -11.26 -11.21 5.03
CA ASP A 88 -12.56 -11.87 4.86
C ASP A 88 -13.30 -11.19 3.71
N CYS A 89 -13.21 -11.81 2.53
CA CYS A 89 -13.80 -11.28 1.31
C CYS A 89 -15.33 -11.29 1.34
N TYR A 90 -15.95 -12.20 2.10
CA TYR A 90 -17.41 -12.26 2.20
C TYR A 90 -17.95 -11.09 3.00
N ASN A 91 -17.33 -10.81 4.16
CA ASN A 91 -17.70 -9.72 5.04
C ASN A 91 -17.10 -8.36 4.64
N LYS A 92 -16.19 -8.35 3.65
CA LYS A 92 -15.44 -7.16 3.18
C LYS A 92 -14.65 -6.51 4.32
N THR A 93 -14.00 -7.32 5.13
CA THR A 93 -13.21 -6.90 6.29
C THR A 93 -11.78 -7.39 6.18
N VAL A 94 -10.86 -6.63 6.76
CA VAL A 94 -9.47 -7.00 6.92
C VAL A 94 -9.08 -6.78 8.36
N ASP A 95 -8.69 -7.86 9.03
CA ASP A 95 -8.16 -7.81 10.39
C ASP A 95 -6.65 -7.65 10.33
N PHE A 96 -6.10 -6.76 11.15
CA PHE A 96 -4.67 -6.53 11.29
C PHE A 96 -4.22 -6.89 12.69
N CYS A 97 -3.01 -7.44 12.79
CA CYS A 97 -2.33 -7.72 14.05
C CYS A 97 -0.93 -7.12 13.97
N LEU A 98 -0.76 -5.98 14.62
CA LEU A 98 0.50 -5.25 14.67
C LEU A 98 1.57 -6.03 15.44
N PRO A 99 2.86 -5.76 15.21
CA PRO A 99 3.95 -6.42 15.92
C PRO A 99 3.90 -6.26 17.45
N ASP A 100 3.29 -5.18 17.95
CA ASP A 100 3.11 -4.90 19.37
C ASP A 100 1.91 -5.64 20.02
N GLY A 101 1.17 -6.41 19.22
CA GLY A 101 -0.02 -7.16 19.65
C GLY A 101 -1.33 -6.40 19.51
N THR A 102 -1.31 -5.13 19.08
CA THR A 102 -2.53 -4.36 18.79
C THR A 102 -3.27 -4.98 17.62
N THR A 103 -4.58 -5.17 17.77
CA THR A 103 -5.44 -5.66 16.69
C THR A 103 -6.52 -4.66 16.36
N PHE A 104 -6.77 -4.45 15.07
CA PHE A 104 -7.90 -3.63 14.60
C PHE A 104 -8.45 -4.19 13.29
N GLN A 105 -9.71 -3.87 13.01
CA GLN A 105 -10.40 -4.29 11.81
C GLN A 105 -10.65 -3.08 10.90
N PHE A 106 -10.27 -3.21 9.65
CA PHE A 106 -10.71 -2.32 8.58
C PHE A 106 -11.90 -2.94 7.88
N LYS A 107 -12.94 -2.14 7.62
CA LYS A 107 -14.11 -2.57 6.86
C LYS A 107 -14.33 -1.65 5.68
N GLU A 108 -14.51 -2.23 4.50
CA GLU A 108 -14.89 -1.46 3.32
C GLU A 108 -16.26 -0.81 3.55
N THR A 109 -16.29 0.51 3.71
CA THR A 109 -17.54 1.27 3.74
C THR A 109 -17.96 1.60 2.32
N LYS A 110 -19.23 1.33 1.95
CA LYS A 110 -19.84 1.80 0.70
C LYS A 110 -19.84 3.33 0.67
N GLY A 111 -18.77 3.94 0.16
CA GLY A 111 -18.65 5.41 0.09
C GLY A 111 -17.25 5.92 -0.25
N SER A 112 -16.20 5.16 -0.01
CA SER A 112 -14.82 5.61 -0.24
C SER A 112 -14.35 5.28 -1.66
N ARG A 113 -14.94 5.96 -2.65
CA ARG A 113 -14.18 6.31 -3.86
C ARG A 113 -13.41 7.59 -3.52
N HIS A 114 -12.10 7.46 -3.35
CA HIS A 114 -11.14 8.58 -3.31
C HIS A 114 -10.13 8.35 -4.43
#